data_AF-A0A2A4W3N9-F1
#
_entry.id   AF-A0A2A4W3N9-F1
#
_cell.length_a   1.000
_cell.length_b   1.000
_cell.length_c   1.000
_cell.angle_alpha   90.00
_cell.angle_beta   90.00
_cell.angle_gamma   90.00
#
_symmetry.space_group_name_H-M   'P 1'
#
loop_
_entity.id
_entity.type
_entity.pdbx_description
1 polymer ?
#
loop_
_entity_poly.entity_id
_entity_poly.type
_entity_poly.pdbx_seq_one_letter_code
_entity_poly.pdbx_strand_id
1 'polypeptide(L)'
;MIALFASIFALGIGPLIYQTFGPMRRTDSIVSGFILVVITATLLTEVLPQTFTIISYLAIALALLGFVGPTLIEKIFARTANRTHILTILLGILGLVIHASFDGAALYSTHEVIDGERLHSTEQLTLAIILHRLPVGLTIWWLLKPLIGEKYSLLTLLAMALATSGGYILSMQLSDIHTSSAMAMLQAFISGSLMHVILHKHHEDGCMHTSHSHLHHQKQHSKLAPTNQPKSNMLTSLADRWEVMGMIAGVTLMAYLHFSH
;
A
#
# COMPACT_ATOMS: atom_id res chain seq x y z
N MET A 1 -7.27 -4.71 -22.64
CA MET A 1 -6.75 -3.36 -23.00
C MET A 1 -7.46 -2.22 -22.25
N ILE A 2 -8.80 -2.10 -22.28
CA ILE A 2 -9.51 -1.04 -21.54
C ILE A 2 -9.18 -1.07 -20.04
N ALA A 3 -9.20 -2.25 -19.43
CA ALA A 3 -8.87 -2.43 -18.02
C ALA A 3 -7.43 -2.01 -17.66
N LEU A 4 -6.46 -2.21 -18.57
CA LEU A 4 -5.08 -1.75 -18.39
C LEU A 4 -5.02 -0.22 -18.34
N PHE A 5 -5.69 0.47 -19.26
CA PHE A 5 -5.75 1.93 -19.25
C PHE A 5 -6.48 2.48 -18.02
N ALA A 6 -7.61 1.88 -17.65
CA ALA A 6 -8.36 2.26 -16.45
C ALA A 6 -7.52 2.07 -15.17
N SER A 7 -6.78 0.97 -15.09
CA SER A 7 -5.85 0.66 -14.02
C SER A 7 -4.72 1.70 -13.94
N ILE A 8 -4.06 2.03 -15.06
CA ILE A 8 -2.98 3.04 -15.09
C ILE A 8 -3.53 4.43 -14.73
N PHE A 9 -4.71 4.76 -15.23
CA PHE A 9 -5.40 5.99 -14.88
C PHE A 9 -5.69 6.07 -13.37
N ALA A 10 -6.22 4.98 -12.78
CA ALA A 10 -6.47 4.89 -11.34
C ALA A 10 -5.21 5.10 -10.50
N LEU A 11 -4.06 4.55 -10.93
CA LEU A 11 -2.78 4.79 -10.27
C LEU A 11 -2.39 6.29 -10.29
N GLY A 12 -2.70 7.00 -11.38
CA GLY A 12 -2.45 8.43 -11.55
C GLY A 12 -3.42 9.36 -10.81
N ILE A 13 -4.51 8.84 -10.23
CA ILE A 13 -5.50 9.65 -9.50
C ILE A 13 -4.92 10.21 -8.18
N GLY A 14 -3.96 9.52 -7.56
CA GLY A 14 -3.34 9.96 -6.31
C GLY A 14 -2.82 11.42 -6.34
N PRO A 15 -1.93 11.75 -7.30
CA PRO A 15 -1.48 13.14 -7.53
C PRO A 15 -2.62 14.14 -7.74
N LEU A 16 -3.66 13.75 -8.48
CA LEU A 16 -4.78 14.64 -8.82
C LEU A 16 -5.63 14.99 -7.58
N ILE A 17 -5.92 13.99 -6.75
CA ILE A 17 -6.63 14.18 -5.48
C ILE A 17 -5.80 15.08 -4.56
N TYR A 18 -4.48 14.88 -4.49
CA TYR A 18 -3.59 15.71 -3.69
C TYR A 18 -3.59 17.19 -4.11
N GLN A 19 -3.59 17.47 -5.41
CA GLN A 19 -3.64 18.85 -5.91
C GLN A 19 -4.97 19.53 -5.60
N THR A 20 -6.07 18.78 -5.56
CA THR A 20 -7.41 19.33 -5.33
C THR A 20 -7.69 19.58 -3.84
N PHE A 21 -7.30 18.65 -2.97
CA PHE A 21 -7.63 18.73 -1.55
C PHE A 21 -6.48 19.22 -0.66
N GLY A 22 -5.24 19.18 -1.15
CA GLY A 22 -4.05 19.62 -0.42
C GLY A 22 -3.76 18.81 0.86
N PRO A 23 -2.55 18.96 1.44
CA PRO A 23 -2.21 18.37 2.72
C PRO A 23 -2.89 19.17 3.84
N MET A 24 -4.09 18.76 4.23
CA MET A 24 -4.74 19.19 5.46
C MET A 24 -4.67 18.05 6.47
N ARG A 25 -4.42 18.37 7.75
CA ARG A 25 -4.37 17.37 8.82
C ARG A 25 -5.57 16.41 8.83
N ARG A 26 -6.76 16.89 8.43
CA ARG A 26 -7.97 16.08 8.29
C ARG A 26 -7.92 15.13 7.08
N THR A 27 -7.54 15.65 5.92
CA THR A 27 -7.44 14.87 4.68
C THR A 27 -6.40 13.78 4.82
N ASP A 28 -5.26 14.08 5.46
CA ASP A 28 -4.19 13.11 5.70
C ASP A 28 -4.68 11.94 6.56
N SER A 29 -5.41 12.22 7.65
CA SER A 29 -5.99 11.17 8.51
C SER A 29 -7.05 10.33 7.78
N ILE A 30 -7.95 10.95 7.00
CA ILE A 30 -8.96 10.20 6.21
C ILE A 30 -8.27 9.27 5.19
N VAL A 31 -7.34 9.81 4.41
CA VAL A 31 -6.63 9.07 3.37
C VAL A 31 -5.82 7.94 3.99
N SER A 32 -5.16 8.18 5.13
CA SER A 32 -4.42 7.16 5.86
C SER A 32 -5.31 5.99 6.28
N GLY A 33 -6.42 6.26 7.00
CA GLY A 33 -7.34 5.22 7.46
C GLY A 33 -7.98 4.44 6.30
N PHE A 34 -8.29 5.11 5.18
CA PHE A 34 -8.77 4.48 3.96
C PHE A 34 -7.73 3.54 3.34
N ILE A 35 -6.49 4.01 3.15
CA ILE A 35 -5.37 3.22 2.60
C ILE A 35 -5.12 1.98 3.44
N LEU A 36 -5.07 2.13 4.77
CA LEU A 36 -4.82 1.02 5.70
C LEU A 36 -5.84 -0.09 5.51
N VAL A 37 -7.13 0.25 5.53
CA VAL A 37 -8.19 -0.76 5.41
C VAL A 37 -8.19 -1.39 4.03
N VAL A 38 -8.15 -0.60 2.96
CA VAL A 38 -8.27 -1.15 1.60
C VAL A 38 -7.09 -2.05 1.28
N ILE A 39 -5.85 -1.62 1.51
CA ILE A 39 -4.70 -2.46 1.18
C ILE A 39 -4.66 -3.72 2.06
N THR A 40 -4.92 -3.58 3.37
CA THR A 40 -4.95 -4.74 4.27
C THR A 40 -6.01 -5.75 3.84
N ALA A 41 -7.22 -5.26 3.53
CA ALA A 41 -8.31 -6.11 3.08
C ALA A 41 -7.95 -6.81 1.76
N THR A 42 -7.49 -6.07 0.74
CA THR A 42 -7.09 -6.66 -0.55
C THR A 42 -6.01 -7.72 -0.39
N LEU A 43 -4.98 -7.49 0.43
CA LEU A 43 -3.94 -8.48 0.67
C LEU A 43 -4.48 -9.75 1.34
N LEU A 44 -5.40 -9.62 2.30
CA LEU A 44 -5.96 -10.73 3.05
C LEU A 44 -7.06 -11.50 2.31
N THR A 45 -7.85 -10.83 1.47
CA THR A 45 -9.02 -11.44 0.80
C THR A 45 -8.72 -11.89 -0.62
N GLU A 46 -7.83 -11.21 -1.33
CA GLU A 46 -7.52 -11.52 -2.73
C GLU A 46 -6.17 -12.23 -2.83
N VAL A 47 -5.11 -11.56 -2.35
CA VAL A 47 -3.73 -11.93 -2.69
C VAL A 47 -3.27 -13.17 -1.93
N LEU A 48 -3.40 -13.18 -0.60
CA LEU A 48 -2.96 -14.32 0.20
C LEU A 48 -3.78 -15.60 -0.07
N PRO A 49 -5.11 -15.58 -0.17
CA PRO A 49 -5.89 -16.77 -0.50
C PRO A 49 -5.48 -17.38 -1.85
N GLN A 50 -5.23 -16.55 -2.86
CA GLN A 50 -4.74 -17.02 -4.16
C GLN A 50 -3.35 -17.66 -4.04
N THR A 51 -2.42 -17.09 -3.27
CA THR A 51 -1.12 -17.75 -3.07
C THR A 51 -1.25 -19.06 -2.29
N PHE A 52 -2.20 -19.13 -1.34
CA PHE A 52 -2.46 -20.34 -0.56
C PHE A 52 -3.01 -21.48 -1.42
N THR A 53 -3.81 -21.21 -2.45
CA THR A 53 -4.31 -22.28 -3.34
C THR A 53 -3.19 -22.91 -4.17
N ILE A 54 -2.11 -22.16 -4.45
CA ILE A 54 -0.97 -22.64 -5.27
C ILE A 54 0.11 -23.32 -4.42
N ILE A 55 0.51 -22.72 -3.29
CA ILE A 55 1.64 -23.19 -2.46
C ILE A 55 1.23 -23.59 -1.03
N SER A 56 -0.08 -23.62 -0.73
CA SER A 56 -0.64 -24.08 0.55
C SER A 56 0.00 -23.35 1.75
N TYR A 57 0.35 -24.08 2.82
CA TYR A 57 0.92 -23.51 4.05
C TYR A 57 2.25 -22.76 3.84
N LEU A 58 2.97 -23.00 2.74
CA LEU A 58 4.19 -22.24 2.43
C LEU A 58 3.87 -20.75 2.17
N ALA A 59 2.68 -20.43 1.67
CA ALA A 59 2.23 -19.04 1.52
C ALA A 59 2.25 -18.29 2.85
N ILE A 60 1.75 -18.93 3.92
CA ILE A 60 1.71 -18.33 5.26
C ILE A 60 3.13 -18.12 5.79
N ALA A 61 4.01 -19.11 5.65
CA ALA A 61 5.40 -19.01 6.08
C ALA A 61 6.13 -17.87 5.35
N LEU A 62 5.94 -17.75 4.04
CA LEU A 62 6.56 -16.69 3.23
C LEU A 62 5.96 -15.31 3.51
N ALA A 63 4.64 -15.21 3.73
CA ALA A 63 4.00 -13.97 4.13
C ALA A 63 4.49 -13.51 5.51
N LEU A 64 4.63 -14.41 6.48
CA LEU A 64 5.23 -14.07 7.77
C LEU A 64 6.69 -13.66 7.62
N LEU A 65 7.47 -14.39 6.81
CA LEU A 65 8.86 -14.03 6.54
C LEU A 65 8.96 -12.63 5.88
N GLY A 66 8.08 -12.34 4.93
CA GLY A 66 7.96 -11.03 4.30
C GLY A 66 7.59 -9.94 5.29
N PHE A 67 6.67 -10.22 6.21
CA PHE A 67 6.22 -9.27 7.23
C PHE A 67 7.32 -8.91 8.23
N VAL A 68 8.10 -9.88 8.69
CA VAL A 68 9.19 -9.61 9.66
C VAL A 68 10.48 -9.16 8.93
N GLY A 69 10.62 -9.46 7.64
CA GLY A 69 11.79 -9.19 6.81
C GLY A 69 12.34 -7.76 6.91
N PRO A 70 11.53 -6.71 6.69
CA PRO A 70 11.98 -5.32 6.81
C PRO A 70 12.57 -5.01 8.20
N THR A 71 11.92 -5.42 9.28
CA THR A 71 12.44 -5.21 10.65
C THR A 71 13.75 -5.96 10.90
N LEU A 72 13.89 -7.18 10.36
CA LEU A 72 15.15 -7.92 10.48
C LEU A 72 16.28 -7.18 9.78
N ILE A 73 16.03 -6.67 8.57
CA ILE A 73 17.01 -5.90 7.81
C ILE A 73 17.40 -4.66 8.60
N GLU A 74 16.44 -3.89 9.09
CA GLU A 74 16.71 -2.71 9.92
C GLU A 74 17.55 -3.03 11.15
N LYS A 75 17.22 -4.12 11.86
CA LYS A 75 17.94 -4.53 13.07
C LYS A 75 19.35 -5.04 12.79
N ILE A 76 19.56 -5.80 11.71
CA ILE A 76 20.87 -6.30 11.31
C ILE A 76 21.78 -5.15 10.89
N PHE A 77 21.24 -4.17 10.16
CA PHE A 77 21.99 -3.04 9.63
C PHE A 77 21.95 -1.79 10.53
N ALA A 78 21.35 -1.87 11.73
CA ALA A 78 21.18 -0.76 12.68
C ALA A 78 22.49 -0.04 13.05
N ARG A 79 23.64 -0.72 12.97
CA ARG A 79 24.96 -0.10 13.21
C ARG A 79 25.38 0.91 12.13
N THR A 80 24.70 0.94 10.98
CA THR A 80 24.91 1.92 9.89
C THR A 80 23.69 2.84 9.78
N ALA A 81 23.36 3.49 10.91
CA ALA A 81 22.08 4.16 11.19
C ALA A 81 21.56 5.13 10.11
N ASN A 82 22.41 5.73 9.27
CA ASN A 82 21.96 6.67 8.24
C ASN A 82 21.60 6.01 6.89
N ARG A 83 21.95 4.74 6.68
CA ARG A 83 21.70 4.01 5.41
C ARG A 83 20.52 3.04 5.47
N THR A 84 20.09 2.62 6.66
CA THR A 84 19.03 1.63 6.84
C THR A 84 17.66 2.11 6.37
N HIS A 85 17.30 3.36 6.70
CA HIS A 85 16.01 3.93 6.30
C HIS A 85 15.84 3.98 4.77
N ILE A 86 16.88 4.39 4.04
CA ILE A 86 16.87 4.41 2.57
C ILE A 86 16.75 3.00 2.00
N LEU A 87 17.39 2.00 2.61
CA LEU A 87 17.28 0.61 2.16
C LEU A 87 15.85 0.09 2.33
N THR A 88 15.19 0.35 3.46
CA THR A 88 13.78 -0.03 3.66
C THR A 88 12.88 0.64 2.62
N ILE A 89 13.08 1.94 2.34
CA ILE A 89 12.34 2.65 1.29
C ILE A 89 12.57 2.04 -0.08
N LEU A 90 13.82 1.76 -0.46
CA LEU A 90 14.14 1.15 -1.75
C LEU A 90 13.55 -0.25 -1.90
N LEU A 91 13.59 -1.06 -0.84
CA LEU A 91 12.95 -2.38 -0.82
C LEU A 91 11.43 -2.28 -0.93
N GLY A 92 10.80 -1.29 -0.29
CA GLY A 92 9.38 -1.00 -0.42
C GLY A 92 8.99 -0.60 -1.85
N ILE A 93 9.76 0.31 -2.46
CA ILE A 93 9.57 0.72 -3.87
C ILE A 93 9.74 -0.48 -4.80
N LEU A 94 10.80 -1.28 -4.62
CA LEU A 94 11.04 -2.47 -5.42
C LEU A 94 9.89 -3.48 -5.29
N GLY A 95 9.42 -3.72 -4.07
CA GLY A 95 8.27 -4.57 -3.79
C GLY A 95 7.01 -4.08 -4.49
N LEU A 96 6.72 -2.78 -4.45
CA LEU A 96 5.58 -2.16 -5.15
C LEU A 96 5.69 -2.26 -6.68
N VAL A 97 6.88 -2.09 -7.24
CA VAL A 97 7.10 -2.21 -8.70
C VAL A 97 6.91 -3.66 -9.15
N ILE A 98 7.44 -4.63 -8.40
CA ILE A 98 7.21 -6.06 -8.68
C ILE A 98 5.73 -6.42 -8.50
N HIS A 99 5.09 -5.93 -7.44
CA HIS A 99 3.66 -6.16 -7.22
C HIS A 99 2.81 -5.61 -8.37
N ALA A 100 3.13 -4.41 -8.88
CA ALA A 100 2.44 -3.81 -10.00
C ALA A 100 2.54 -4.63 -11.30
N SER A 101 3.61 -5.41 -11.51
CA SER A 101 3.67 -6.31 -12.66
C SER A 101 2.71 -7.48 -12.51
N PHE A 102 2.49 -7.98 -11.29
CA PHE A 102 1.49 -9.01 -11.03
C PHE A 102 0.06 -8.51 -11.28
N ASP A 103 -0.26 -7.28 -10.87
CA ASP A 103 -1.55 -6.65 -11.21
C ASP A 103 -1.78 -6.60 -12.72
N GLY A 104 -0.75 -6.18 -13.45
CA GLY A 104 -0.80 -6.09 -14.91
C GLY A 104 -1.01 -7.45 -15.57
N ALA A 105 -0.31 -8.46 -15.09
CA ALA A 105 -0.43 -9.81 -15.59
C ALA A 105 -1.85 -10.36 -15.30
N ALA A 106 -2.40 -10.12 -14.10
CA ALA A 106 -3.75 -10.56 -13.73
C ALA A 106 -4.84 -9.93 -14.61
N LEU A 107 -4.67 -8.67 -15.04
CA LEU A 107 -5.58 -7.98 -15.96
C LEU A 107 -5.66 -8.61 -17.36
N TYR A 108 -4.69 -9.43 -17.78
CA TYR A 108 -4.79 -10.17 -19.02
C TYR A 108 -5.51 -11.50 -18.84
N SER A 109 -5.23 -12.22 -17.73
CA SER A 109 -5.86 -13.51 -17.43
C SER A 109 -7.40 -13.43 -17.33
N THR A 110 -7.93 -12.25 -17.05
CA THR A 110 -9.38 -11.99 -17.04
C THR A 110 -9.99 -11.81 -18.43
N HIS A 111 -9.18 -11.64 -19.48
CA HIS A 111 -9.66 -11.40 -20.84
C HIS A 111 -9.81 -12.70 -21.65
N GLU A 112 -9.10 -13.77 -21.28
CA GLU A 112 -9.10 -15.06 -21.97
C GLU A 112 -10.40 -15.88 -21.75
N VAL A 113 -11.20 -15.51 -20.74
CA VAL A 113 -12.42 -16.22 -20.33
C VAL A 113 -13.67 -15.77 -21.10
N ILE A 114 -13.56 -14.79 -22.01
CA ILE A 114 -14.73 -14.20 -22.70
C ILE A 114 -15.39 -15.18 -23.70
N ASP A 115 -14.73 -16.26 -24.11
CA ASP A 115 -15.29 -17.23 -25.08
C ASP A 115 -16.04 -18.44 -24.46
N GLY A 116 -16.27 -18.48 -23.14
CA GLY A 116 -17.05 -19.57 -22.54
C GLY A 116 -17.44 -19.36 -21.07
N GLU A 117 -18.73 -19.05 -20.84
CA GLU A 117 -19.46 -19.08 -19.57
C GLU A 117 -18.67 -18.92 -18.25
N ARG A 118 -18.05 -17.75 -18.00
CA ARG A 118 -17.67 -17.26 -16.65
C ARG A 118 -17.56 -15.72 -16.59
N LEU A 119 -18.62 -15.02 -16.98
CA LEU A 119 -18.61 -13.56 -17.13
C LEU A 119 -18.51 -12.80 -15.78
N HIS A 120 -19.12 -13.30 -14.70
CA HIS A 120 -19.26 -12.52 -13.45
C HIS A 120 -18.02 -12.50 -12.54
N SER A 121 -17.34 -13.63 -12.33
CA SER A 121 -16.16 -13.72 -11.44
C SER A 121 -14.94 -12.95 -11.98
N THR A 122 -14.89 -12.79 -13.30
CA THR A 122 -13.74 -12.26 -14.02
C THR A 122 -13.76 -10.73 -14.09
N GLU A 123 -14.98 -10.15 -14.13
CA GLU A 123 -15.19 -8.71 -13.96
C GLU A 123 -14.89 -8.26 -12.52
N GLN A 124 -15.22 -9.08 -11.51
CA GLN A 124 -14.96 -8.79 -10.09
C GLN A 124 -13.47 -8.58 -9.81
N LEU A 125 -12.61 -9.51 -10.23
CA LEU A 125 -11.17 -9.40 -10.06
C LEU A 125 -10.61 -8.18 -10.80
N THR A 126 -11.09 -7.92 -12.02
CA THR A 126 -10.64 -6.76 -12.81
C THR A 126 -11.00 -5.43 -12.12
N LEU A 127 -12.22 -5.32 -11.60
CA LEU A 127 -12.67 -4.14 -10.87
C LEU A 127 -11.92 -3.96 -9.55
N ALA A 128 -11.70 -5.05 -8.80
CA ALA A 128 -10.88 -5.04 -7.59
C ALA A 128 -9.45 -4.59 -7.88
N ILE A 129 -8.87 -5.02 -9.01
CA ILE A 129 -7.56 -4.57 -9.48
C ILE A 129 -7.59 -3.06 -9.75
N ILE A 130 -8.57 -2.55 -10.50
CA ILE A 130 -8.64 -1.12 -10.82
C ILE A 130 -8.83 -0.27 -9.54
N LEU A 131 -9.71 -0.69 -8.64
CA LEU A 131 -10.06 0.08 -7.46
C LEU A 131 -8.96 0.11 -6.41
N HIS A 132 -8.24 -0.98 -6.16
CA HIS A 132 -7.15 -0.96 -5.18
C HIS A 132 -5.97 -0.08 -5.62
N ARG A 133 -5.82 0.17 -6.93
CA ARG A 133 -4.78 1.07 -7.46
C ARG A 133 -4.98 2.52 -7.07
N LEU A 134 -6.20 2.91 -6.71
CA LEU A 134 -6.49 4.24 -6.14
C LEU A 134 -5.74 4.43 -4.80
N PRO A 135 -5.93 3.59 -3.77
CA PRO A 135 -5.14 3.66 -2.54
C PRO A 135 -3.64 3.50 -2.76
N VAL A 136 -3.19 2.69 -3.72
CA VAL A 136 -1.75 2.55 -4.02
C VAL A 136 -1.17 3.85 -4.58
N GLY A 137 -1.83 4.48 -5.56
CA GLY A 137 -1.42 5.77 -6.10
C GLY A 137 -1.44 6.88 -5.04
N LEU A 138 -2.46 6.88 -4.18
CA LEU A 138 -2.54 7.76 -3.02
C LEU A 138 -1.38 7.49 -2.05
N THR A 139 -1.05 6.24 -1.77
CA THR A 139 0.07 5.85 -0.89
C THR A 139 1.38 6.44 -1.39
N ILE A 140 1.71 6.26 -2.66
CA ILE A 140 2.93 6.83 -3.25
C ILE A 140 2.91 8.37 -3.12
N TRP A 141 1.79 9.00 -3.44
CA TRP A 141 1.77 10.46 -3.49
C TRP A 141 1.62 11.16 -2.14
N TRP A 142 0.93 10.56 -1.17
CA TRP A 142 0.75 11.11 0.18
C TRP A 142 1.83 10.64 1.15
N LEU A 143 2.25 9.38 1.05
CA LEU A 143 3.13 8.77 2.02
C LEU A 143 4.59 8.77 1.56
N LEU A 144 4.85 8.49 0.27
CA LEU A 144 6.22 8.40 -0.24
C LEU A 144 6.78 9.77 -0.65
N LYS A 145 5.96 10.67 -1.22
CA LYS A 145 6.40 12.04 -1.61
C LYS A 145 7.06 12.86 -0.51
N PRO A 146 6.57 12.91 0.74
CA PRO A 146 7.26 13.63 1.81
C PRO A 146 8.63 13.03 2.16
N LEU A 147 8.83 11.73 1.90
CA LEU A 147 10.05 10.99 2.26
C LEU A 147 11.14 11.11 1.19
N ILE A 148 10.78 10.94 -0.08
CA ILE A 148 11.75 10.90 -1.19
C ILE A 148 11.64 12.09 -2.15
N GLY A 149 10.66 12.97 -1.95
CA GLY A 149 10.39 14.10 -2.82
C GLY A 149 9.50 13.77 -4.02
N GLU A 150 9.03 14.83 -4.68
CA GLU A 150 8.05 14.74 -5.77
C GLU A 150 8.60 14.02 -7.01
N LYS A 151 9.82 14.36 -7.43
CA LYS A 151 10.47 13.76 -8.62
C LYS A 151 10.53 12.24 -8.52
N TYR A 152 10.97 11.72 -7.38
CA TYR A 152 11.14 10.28 -7.19
C TYR A 152 9.82 9.55 -6.97
N SER A 153 8.81 10.23 -6.43
CA SER A 153 7.45 9.68 -6.32
C SER A 153 6.78 9.56 -7.69
N LEU A 154 6.95 10.57 -8.54
CA LEU A 154 6.51 10.50 -9.94
C LEU A 154 7.24 9.38 -10.69
N LEU A 155 8.55 9.25 -10.51
CA LEU A 155 9.32 8.16 -11.11
C LEU A 155 8.83 6.79 -10.63
N THR A 156 8.45 6.66 -9.36
CA THR A 156 7.87 5.43 -8.81
C THR A 156 6.53 5.09 -9.47
N LEU A 157 5.62 6.07 -9.60
CA LEU A 157 4.34 5.87 -10.31
C LEU A 157 4.56 5.46 -11.78
N LEU A 158 5.51 6.09 -12.47
CA LEU A 158 5.87 5.74 -13.84
C LEU A 158 6.45 4.31 -13.93
N ALA A 159 7.37 3.97 -13.02
CA ALA A 159 7.95 2.63 -12.97
C ALA A 159 6.87 1.55 -12.73
N MET A 160 5.90 1.82 -11.85
CA MET A 160 4.77 0.93 -11.60
C MET A 160 3.85 0.82 -12.82
N ALA A 161 3.56 1.91 -13.52
CA ALA A 161 2.76 1.88 -14.75
C ALA A 161 3.44 1.05 -15.87
N LEU A 162 4.76 1.21 -16.02
CA LEU A 162 5.55 0.41 -16.95
C LEU A 162 5.59 -1.07 -16.54
N ALA A 163 5.79 -1.37 -15.25
CA ALA A 163 5.77 -2.73 -14.73
C ALA A 163 4.41 -3.41 -14.95
N THR A 164 3.31 -2.68 -14.78
CA THR A 164 1.95 -3.17 -15.05
C THR A 164 1.78 -3.51 -16.53
N SER A 165 2.25 -2.63 -17.41
CA SER A 165 2.21 -2.87 -18.85
C SER A 165 3.07 -4.07 -19.23
N GLY A 166 4.26 -4.19 -18.62
CA GLY A 166 5.17 -5.32 -18.81
C GLY A 166 4.57 -6.64 -18.34
N GLY A 167 3.94 -6.67 -17.17
CA GLY A 167 3.25 -7.86 -16.66
C GLY A 167 2.08 -8.28 -17.55
N TYR A 168 1.28 -7.32 -18.01
CA TYR A 168 0.18 -7.58 -18.96
C TYR A 168 0.71 -8.22 -20.25
N ILE A 169 1.75 -7.65 -20.85
CA ILE A 169 2.36 -8.18 -22.09
C ILE A 169 3.01 -9.54 -21.85
N LEU A 170 3.70 -9.73 -20.72
CA LEU A 170 4.33 -11.00 -20.39
C LEU A 170 3.29 -12.11 -20.23
N SER A 171 2.15 -11.81 -19.62
CA SER A 171 1.03 -12.75 -19.51
C SER A 171 0.40 -13.09 -20.85
N MET A 172 0.46 -12.20 -21.86
CA MET A 172 0.03 -12.53 -23.23
C MET A 172 0.91 -13.59 -23.89
N GLN A 173 2.18 -13.68 -23.47
CA GLN A 173 3.17 -14.58 -24.08
C GLN A 173 3.31 -15.89 -23.29
N LEU A 174 3.03 -15.86 -21.98
CA LEU A 174 3.12 -17.01 -21.09
C LEU A 174 1.79 -17.22 -20.35
N SER A 175 0.97 -18.14 -20.86
CA SER A 175 -0.35 -18.47 -20.26
C SER A 175 -0.26 -18.95 -18.81
N ASP A 176 0.83 -19.63 -18.43
CA ASP A 176 0.92 -20.36 -17.15
C ASP A 176 1.71 -19.62 -16.06
N ILE A 177 2.14 -18.38 -16.32
CA ILE A 177 3.02 -17.65 -15.38
C ILE A 177 2.34 -17.39 -14.03
N HIS A 178 1.02 -17.21 -14.05
CA HIS A 178 0.16 -16.96 -12.88
C HIS A 178 0.01 -18.13 -11.92
N THR A 179 0.07 -19.35 -12.45
CA THR A 179 -0.04 -20.58 -11.66
C THR A 179 1.32 -21.09 -11.20
N SER A 180 2.40 -20.42 -11.58
CA SER A 180 3.74 -20.88 -11.20
C SER A 180 3.97 -20.72 -9.70
N SER A 181 4.50 -21.77 -9.09
CA SER A 181 4.82 -21.79 -7.66
C SER A 181 5.82 -20.68 -7.29
N ALA A 182 6.77 -20.36 -8.17
CA ALA A 182 7.73 -19.29 -7.96
C ALA A 182 7.06 -17.91 -7.85
N MET A 183 6.06 -17.60 -8.68
CA MET A 183 5.31 -16.36 -8.59
C MET A 183 4.46 -16.32 -7.32
N ALA A 184 3.79 -17.41 -6.96
CA ALA A 184 3.04 -17.50 -5.72
C ALA A 184 3.91 -17.30 -4.47
N MET A 185 5.14 -17.86 -4.46
CA MET A 185 6.11 -17.65 -3.38
C MET A 185 6.52 -16.17 -3.26
N LEU A 186 6.86 -15.55 -4.40
CA LEU A 186 7.27 -14.15 -4.44
C LEU A 186 6.12 -13.22 -4.02
N GLN A 187 4.90 -13.49 -4.48
CA GLN A 187 3.70 -12.73 -4.14
C GLN A 187 3.35 -12.85 -2.66
N ALA A 188 3.44 -14.04 -2.07
CA ALA A 188 3.21 -14.22 -0.64
C ALA A 188 4.22 -13.42 0.21
N PHE A 189 5.51 -13.50 -0.15
CA PHE A 189 6.57 -12.73 0.51
C PHE A 189 6.35 -11.21 0.38
N ILE A 190 6.09 -10.71 -0.82
CA ILE A 190 5.85 -9.29 -1.06
C ILE A 190 4.61 -8.80 -0.31
N SER A 191 3.53 -9.59 -0.27
CA SER A 191 2.30 -9.26 0.47
C SER A 191 2.57 -9.06 1.95
N GLY A 192 3.35 -9.96 2.55
CA GLY A 192 3.80 -9.81 3.94
C GLY A 192 4.59 -8.53 4.17
N SER A 193 5.56 -8.24 3.29
CA SER A 193 6.39 -7.03 3.37
C SER A 193 5.57 -5.74 3.23
N LEU A 194 4.61 -5.69 2.30
CA LEU A 194 3.70 -4.54 2.15
C LEU A 194 2.82 -4.34 3.38
N MET A 195 2.29 -5.43 3.95
CA MET A 195 1.53 -5.39 5.19
C MET A 195 2.35 -4.81 6.35
N HIS A 196 3.65 -5.15 6.43
CA HIS A 196 4.55 -4.55 7.41
C HIS A 196 4.66 -3.03 7.24
N VAL A 197 4.95 -2.56 6.02
CA VAL A 197 5.17 -1.14 5.73
C VAL A 197 3.95 -0.28 6.10
N ILE A 198 2.75 -0.78 5.78
CA ILE A 198 1.51 -0.03 6.02
C ILE A 198 1.15 0.03 7.50
N LEU A 199 1.34 -1.08 8.24
CA LEU A 199 1.07 -1.13 9.67
C LEU A 199 2.09 -0.35 10.49
N HIS A 200 3.37 -0.35 10.08
CA HIS A 200 4.42 0.37 10.79
C HIS A 200 4.21 1.88 10.70
N LYS A 201 3.86 2.39 9.52
CA LYS A 201 3.61 3.82 9.32
C LYS A 201 2.48 4.37 10.20
N HIS A 202 1.37 3.62 10.36
CA HIS A 202 0.24 4.08 11.17
C HIS A 202 0.59 4.32 12.65
N HIS A 203 1.58 3.60 13.17
CA HIS A 203 1.97 3.70 14.58
C HIS A 203 2.93 4.87 14.86
N GLU A 204 3.66 5.38 13.85
CA GLU A 204 4.63 6.46 14.05
C GLU A 204 4.04 7.88 13.91
N ASP A 205 2.90 8.04 13.23
CA ASP A 205 2.31 9.35 12.89
C ASP A 205 1.53 10.04 14.04
N GLY A 206 1.80 9.68 15.31
CA GLY A 206 1.22 10.34 16.49
C GLY A 206 1.61 11.82 16.66
N CYS A 207 2.60 12.32 15.91
CA CYS A 207 3.03 13.72 15.94
C CYS A 207 3.62 14.17 14.59
N MET A 208 2.78 14.40 13.58
CA MET A 208 3.21 15.08 12.35
C MET A 208 3.35 16.60 12.61
N HIS A 209 4.41 16.98 13.33
CA HIS A 209 4.86 18.37 13.33
C HIS A 209 5.70 18.60 12.08
N THR A 210 5.15 19.38 11.16
CA THR A 210 5.92 20.07 10.13
C THR A 210 6.98 20.94 10.82
N SER A 211 8.17 20.41 11.03
CA SER A 211 9.31 21.15 11.54
C SER A 211 9.81 22.11 10.47
N HIS A 212 9.19 23.29 10.37
CA HIS A 212 9.78 24.43 9.66
C HIS A 212 9.51 25.81 10.29
N SER A 213 9.12 25.88 11.56
CA SER A 213 8.89 27.18 12.24
C SER A 213 9.18 27.24 13.75
N HIS A 214 10.14 26.46 14.27
CA HIS A 214 10.52 26.54 15.69
C HIS A 214 12.02 26.73 15.98
N LEU A 215 12.77 27.37 15.08
CA LEU A 215 14.17 27.72 15.35
C LEU A 215 14.38 28.95 16.26
N HIS A 216 13.30 29.56 16.80
CA HIS A 216 13.40 30.77 17.63
C HIS A 216 12.84 30.73 19.05
N HIS A 217 12.26 29.62 19.56
CA HIS A 217 11.65 29.61 20.90
C HIS A 217 12.26 28.65 21.94
N GLN A 218 13.35 27.95 21.65
CA GLN A 218 13.94 26.96 22.57
C GLN A 218 14.83 27.56 23.69
N LYS A 219 14.94 28.89 23.84
CA LYS A 219 15.84 29.50 24.85
C LYS A 219 15.16 30.13 26.09
N GLN A 220 13.85 30.01 26.30
CA GLN A 220 13.21 30.70 27.44
C GLN A 220 12.28 29.88 28.37
N HIS A 221 12.12 28.57 28.17
CA HIS A 221 11.30 27.76 29.09
C HIS A 221 12.07 26.56 29.67
N SER A 222 13.14 26.85 30.42
CA SER A 222 13.86 25.83 31.18
C SER A 222 13.92 26.11 32.69
N LYS A 223 12.94 26.81 33.26
CA LYS A 223 12.75 26.87 34.71
C LYS A 223 11.26 27.03 35.05
N LEU A 224 10.77 26.09 35.89
CA LEU A 224 9.48 26.04 36.58
C LEU A 224 8.33 25.35 35.84
N ALA A 225 8.09 24.07 36.17
CA ALA A 225 6.81 23.54 36.70
C ALA A 225 6.71 22.01 36.54
N PRO A 226 6.02 21.30 37.46
CA PRO A 226 6.12 19.86 37.63
C PRO A 226 5.30 19.05 36.62
N THR A 227 5.75 17.82 36.45
CA THR A 227 5.18 16.74 35.65
C THR A 227 3.74 16.41 36.04
N ASN A 228 2.77 16.95 35.32
CA ASN A 228 1.43 16.36 35.22
C ASN A 228 1.19 16.04 33.75
N GLN A 229 1.68 14.87 33.32
CA GLN A 229 1.20 14.29 32.07
C GLN A 229 -0.28 13.93 32.28
N PRO A 230 -1.22 14.47 31.49
CA PRO A 230 -2.56 13.95 31.50
C PRO A 230 -2.45 12.49 31.06
N LYS A 231 -2.89 11.56 31.91
CA LYS A 231 -3.07 10.16 31.54
C LYS A 231 -4.00 10.17 30.34
N SER A 232 -3.44 10.03 29.14
CA SER A 232 -4.22 9.85 27.93
C SER A 232 -4.99 8.55 28.15
N ASN A 233 -6.31 8.66 28.22
CA ASN A 233 -7.14 7.47 28.26
C ASN A 233 -6.80 6.68 26.99
N MET A 234 -6.40 5.42 27.16
CA MET A 234 -5.96 4.51 26.10
C MET A 234 -7.02 4.40 24.97
N LEU A 235 -8.28 4.72 25.27
CA LEU A 235 -9.42 4.77 24.35
C LEU A 235 -9.60 6.10 23.60
N THR A 236 -9.09 7.23 24.10
CA THR A 236 -9.11 8.53 23.39
C THR A 236 -7.92 8.74 22.45
N SER A 237 -6.94 7.84 22.52
CA SER A 237 -5.79 7.74 21.61
C SER A 237 -6.10 6.91 20.35
N LEU A 238 -7.29 6.31 20.26
CA LEU A 238 -7.57 5.19 19.35
C LEU A 238 -8.20 5.55 17.99
N ALA A 239 -8.28 6.82 17.62
CA ALA A 239 -8.29 7.29 16.22
C ALA A 239 -8.67 8.77 16.19
N ASP A 240 -8.00 9.56 15.36
CA ASP A 240 -8.57 10.84 14.95
C ASP A 240 -9.96 10.54 14.33
N ARG A 241 -10.99 11.33 14.64
CA ARG A 241 -12.36 11.10 14.13
C ARG A 241 -12.37 10.99 12.59
N TRP A 242 -11.43 11.66 11.95
CA TRP A 242 -11.18 11.65 10.51
C TRP A 242 -10.59 10.33 10.00
N GLU A 243 -9.72 9.70 10.77
CA GLU A 243 -9.12 8.41 10.44
C GLU A 243 -10.17 7.29 10.46
N VAL A 244 -11.04 7.28 11.47
CA VAL A 244 -12.19 6.35 11.53
C VAL A 244 -13.10 6.52 10.32
N MET A 245 -13.34 7.76 9.87
CA MET A 245 -14.14 8.00 8.66
C MET A 245 -13.48 7.39 7.42
N GLY A 246 -12.16 7.51 7.30
CA GLY A 246 -11.38 6.85 6.25
C GLY A 246 -11.50 5.33 6.32
N MET A 247 -11.38 4.74 7.51
CA MET A 247 -11.53 3.30 7.72
C MET A 247 -12.94 2.82 7.35
N ILE A 248 -13.99 3.52 7.79
CA ILE A 248 -15.39 3.21 7.44
C ILE A 248 -15.60 3.27 5.94
N ALA A 249 -15.06 4.29 5.25
CA ALA A 249 -15.13 4.39 3.81
C ALA A 249 -14.44 3.20 3.12
N GLY A 250 -13.27 2.79 3.62
CA GLY A 250 -12.54 1.61 3.15
C GLY A 250 -13.32 0.31 3.35
N VAL A 251 -13.88 0.10 4.56
CA VAL A 251 -14.71 -1.09 4.86
C VAL A 251 -15.95 -1.11 3.98
N THR A 252 -16.59 0.04 3.79
CA THR A 252 -17.79 0.15 2.93
C THR A 252 -17.46 -0.19 1.48
N LEU A 253 -16.32 0.30 0.95
CA LEU A 253 -15.84 -0.04 -0.38
C LEU A 253 -15.57 -1.55 -0.52
N MET A 254 -14.85 -2.14 0.44
CA MET A 254 -14.53 -3.58 0.41
C MET A 254 -15.77 -4.46 0.58
N ALA A 255 -16.69 -4.08 1.47
CA ALA A 255 -17.96 -4.75 1.62
C ALA A 255 -18.80 -4.65 0.34
N TYR A 256 -18.83 -3.48 -0.30
CA TYR A 256 -19.49 -3.32 -1.59
C TYR A 256 -18.88 -4.28 -2.62
N LEU A 257 -17.56 -4.32 -2.78
CA LEU A 257 -16.90 -5.22 -3.74
C LEU A 257 -17.13 -6.71 -3.44
N HIS A 258 -17.30 -7.06 -2.17
CA HIS A 258 -17.54 -8.45 -1.76
C HIS A 258 -19.02 -8.86 -1.87
N PHE A 259 -19.98 -7.95 -1.60
CA PHE A 259 -21.41 -8.26 -1.57
C PHE A 259 -22.19 -7.83 -2.81
N SER A 260 -21.68 -6.91 -3.61
CA SER A 260 -22.40 -6.44 -4.78
C SER A 260 -22.38 -7.45 -5.94
N HIS A 261 -21.48 -8.45 -5.92
CA HIS A 261 -21.36 -9.50 -6.93
C HIS A 261 -20.85 -10.82 -6.31
#